data_AF-A0A832BW79-F1
#
_entry.id   AF-A0A832BW79-F1
#
_cell.length_a   1.000
_cell.length_b   1.000
_cell.length_c   1.000
_cell.angle_alpha   90.00
_cell.angle_beta   90.00
_cell.angle_gamma   90.00
#
_symmetry.space_group_name_H-M   'P 1'
#
loop_
_entity.id
_entity.type
_entity.pdbx_description
1 polymer ?
#
loop_
_entity_poly.entity_id
_entity_poly.type
_entity_poly.pdbx_seq_one_letter_code
_entity_poly.pdbx_strand_id
1 'polypeptide(L)'
;MKAAKLAVAAALIAVLALSTYAPAQPVIVAVDLGHGESSKYLNYIMGNITFVTWKVITGKINASTLKGVDILLLGQPTVAFAPDEIEAIKAWLATGNKVLYVAGDSDYGPGGKTITQLNDFLAAIGTKLRLEHVGVYSDYPEMTAKAYYRMLTFVEPDSHPLLRTDIVKRDITLPILMHGPGCVIWVDERGNYRDPVKETFPGLVRLVWAHKSYVADNTAPTPYLYDLMKYGKGTGDHDFVMYAAEYWPDKNVLIVVASESLYGDYEPAWASVYYGVELDGPTFVTNLFRWWVYVVTEVPKQAALAQLSSSVSELKTGLASQAGEIQKVKNDVQGLSSKLDSLSGKVSSLSSSLDSLTGTVNALMVLSIVEAILIIAALALILLRKPKAAGTSEAKA
;
A
#
# COMPACT_ATOMS: atom_id res chain seq x y z
N MET A 1 -0.18 24.13 -9.68
CA MET A 1 0.50 22.92 -9.13
C MET A 1 0.96 23.05 -7.67
N LYS A 2 1.69 24.11 -7.26
CA LYS A 2 2.20 24.25 -5.87
C LYS A 2 1.09 24.28 -4.80
N ALA A 3 0.00 25.02 -5.02
CA ALA A 3 -1.13 25.09 -4.08
C ALA A 3 -1.89 23.75 -3.95
N ALA A 4 -1.98 22.97 -5.03
CA ALA A 4 -2.65 21.67 -5.02
C ALA A 4 -1.88 20.64 -4.18
N LYS A 5 -0.55 20.62 -4.24
CA LYS A 5 0.28 19.72 -3.42
C LYS A 5 0.24 20.07 -1.93
N LEU A 6 0.19 21.37 -1.60
CA LEU A 6 0.08 21.84 -0.21
C LEU A 6 -1.32 21.56 0.38
N ALA A 7 -2.37 21.69 -0.43
CA ALA A 7 -3.73 21.36 -0.05
C ALA A 7 -3.91 19.85 0.20
N VAL A 8 -3.27 18.99 -0.61
CA VAL A 8 -3.26 17.53 -0.39
C VAL A 8 -2.55 17.16 0.92
N ALA A 9 -1.39 17.75 1.21
CA ALA A 9 -0.68 17.52 2.46
C ALA A 9 -1.47 18.01 3.69
N ALA A 10 -2.09 19.19 3.61
CA ALA A 10 -2.95 19.72 4.67
C ALA A 10 -4.22 18.86 4.87
N ALA A 11 -4.81 18.35 3.78
CA ALA A 11 -5.95 17.43 3.85
C ALA A 11 -5.56 16.09 4.49
N LEU A 12 -4.39 15.53 4.17
CA LEU A 12 -3.86 14.32 4.81
C LEU A 12 -3.62 14.52 6.32
N ILE A 13 -3.04 15.66 6.71
CA ILE A 13 -2.84 16.02 8.13
C ILE A 13 -4.18 16.23 8.85
N ALA A 14 -5.17 16.85 8.21
CA ALA A 14 -6.50 17.05 8.77
C ALA A 14 -7.29 15.74 8.93
N VAL A 15 -7.20 14.83 7.95
CA VAL A 15 -7.75 13.47 8.05
C VAL A 15 -7.11 12.70 9.21
N LEU A 16 -5.81 12.88 9.44
CA LEU A 16 -5.09 12.27 10.55
C LEU A 16 -5.52 12.83 11.92
N ALA A 17 -5.67 14.15 12.06
CA ALA A 17 -6.13 14.80 13.29
C ALA A 17 -7.57 14.40 13.68
N LEU A 18 -8.40 14.05 12.69
CA LEU A 18 -9.75 13.53 12.89
C LEU A 18 -9.77 12.01 13.16
N SER A 19 -8.77 11.25 12.67
CA SER A 19 -8.70 9.80 12.83
C SER A 19 -8.18 9.34 14.20
N THR A 20 -7.47 10.19 14.95
CA THR A 20 -6.90 9.85 16.27
C THR A 20 -7.92 9.85 17.42
N TYR A 21 -9.18 10.22 17.16
CA TYR A 21 -10.23 10.31 18.18
C TYR A 21 -11.43 9.38 17.95
N ALA A 22 -11.47 8.62 16.86
CA ALA A 22 -12.46 7.57 16.72
C ALA A 22 -11.99 6.34 17.50
N PRO A 23 -12.78 5.80 18.46
CA PRO A 23 -12.46 4.50 19.04
C PRO A 23 -12.32 3.50 17.90
N ALA A 24 -11.29 2.66 17.94
CA ALA A 24 -11.11 1.59 16.96
C ALA A 24 -12.42 0.79 16.90
N GLN A 25 -13.07 0.78 15.73
CA GLN A 25 -14.26 -0.03 15.54
C GLN A 25 -13.88 -1.48 15.83
N PRO A 26 -14.70 -2.23 16.57
CA PRO A 26 -14.40 -3.62 16.85
C PRO A 26 -14.36 -4.39 15.53
N VAL A 27 -13.34 -5.24 15.34
CA VAL A 27 -13.25 -6.12 14.16
C VAL A 27 -14.45 -7.06 14.15
N ILE A 28 -15.16 -7.11 13.03
CA ILE A 28 -16.35 -7.96 12.86
C ILE A 28 -15.97 -9.24 12.14
N VAL A 29 -16.18 -10.38 12.80
CA VAL A 29 -16.03 -11.71 12.22
C VAL A 29 -17.39 -12.29 11.88
N ALA A 30 -17.61 -12.61 10.61
CA ALA A 30 -18.73 -13.39 10.15
C ALA A 30 -18.36 -14.87 10.06
N VAL A 31 -19.24 -15.73 10.58
CA VAL A 31 -19.14 -17.20 10.45
C VAL A 31 -20.31 -17.71 9.65
N ASP A 32 -20.02 -18.63 8.73
CA ASP A 32 -21.02 -19.25 7.88
C ASP A 32 -21.53 -20.56 8.49
N LEU A 33 -22.86 -20.67 8.55
CA LEU A 33 -23.62 -21.88 8.85
C LEU A 33 -24.73 -22.08 7.81
N GLY A 34 -24.73 -21.28 6.73
CA GLY A 34 -25.73 -21.32 5.66
C GLY A 34 -25.45 -22.38 4.61
N HIS A 35 -24.24 -22.94 4.58
CA HIS A 35 -23.76 -23.84 3.52
C HIS A 35 -23.44 -25.25 4.02
N GLY A 36 -24.08 -25.66 5.12
CA GLY A 36 -24.06 -27.02 5.63
C GLY A 36 -22.90 -27.32 6.58
N GLU A 37 -22.24 -26.29 7.11
CA GLU A 37 -21.24 -26.40 8.16
C GLU A 37 -21.85 -26.94 9.47
N SER A 38 -21.12 -27.80 10.16
CA SER A 38 -21.39 -28.15 11.55
C SER A 38 -21.10 -26.97 12.49
N SER A 39 -21.97 -26.71 13.45
CA SER A 39 -21.69 -25.72 14.51
C SER A 39 -20.81 -26.27 15.64
N LYS A 40 -20.22 -27.47 15.47
CA LYS A 40 -19.35 -28.09 16.49
C LYS A 40 -18.19 -27.14 16.81
N TYR A 41 -17.91 -26.99 18.10
CA TYR A 41 -16.93 -26.05 18.67
C TYR A 41 -17.14 -24.55 18.45
N LEU A 42 -18.04 -24.12 17.56
CA LEU A 42 -18.26 -22.70 17.28
C LEU A 42 -18.61 -21.88 18.53
N ASN A 43 -19.47 -22.39 19.41
CA ASN A 43 -19.79 -21.72 20.68
C ASN A 43 -18.57 -21.54 21.60
N TYR A 44 -17.64 -22.51 21.60
CA TYR A 44 -16.40 -22.41 22.38
C TYR A 44 -15.47 -21.37 21.77
N ILE A 45 -15.30 -21.37 20.45
CA ILE A 45 -14.50 -20.37 19.72
C ILE A 45 -15.05 -18.97 20.02
N MET A 46 -16.36 -18.77 19.83
CA MET A 46 -17.01 -17.48 20.05
C MET A 46 -16.96 -17.02 21.51
N GLY A 47 -17.06 -17.95 22.46
CA GLY A 47 -16.97 -17.67 23.88
C GLY A 47 -15.56 -17.32 24.38
N ASN A 48 -14.51 -17.87 23.75
CA ASN A 48 -13.12 -17.62 24.13
C ASN A 48 -12.50 -16.41 23.41
N ILE A 49 -12.91 -16.15 22.17
CA ILE A 49 -12.39 -15.04 21.36
C ILE A 49 -13.35 -13.87 21.51
N THR A 50 -13.14 -13.08 22.56
CA THR A 50 -14.01 -11.95 22.96
C THR A 50 -13.50 -10.58 22.49
N PHE A 51 -12.33 -10.53 21.85
CA PHE A 51 -11.73 -9.31 21.31
C PHE A 51 -12.23 -8.95 19.91
N VAL A 52 -13.23 -9.67 19.39
CA VAL A 52 -13.93 -9.41 18.12
C VAL A 52 -15.44 -9.37 18.35
N THR A 53 -16.16 -8.80 17.40
CA THR A 53 -17.63 -8.90 17.35
C THR A 53 -18.03 -10.00 16.39
N TRP A 54 -18.88 -10.91 16.86
CA TRP A 54 -19.35 -12.05 16.08
C TRP A 54 -20.64 -11.75 15.32
N LYS A 55 -20.72 -12.26 14.10
CA LYS A 55 -21.91 -12.30 13.27
C LYS A 55 -22.09 -13.71 12.72
N VAL A 56 -23.24 -14.32 12.95
CA VAL A 56 -23.56 -15.64 12.38
C VAL A 56 -24.41 -15.45 11.13
N ILE A 57 -24.00 -16.08 10.04
CA ILE A 57 -24.73 -16.13 8.77
C ILE A 57 -25.35 -17.53 8.66
N THR A 58 -26.68 -17.61 8.67
CA THR A 58 -27.42 -18.89 8.58
C THR A 58 -28.14 -19.06 7.24
N GLY A 59 -27.96 -18.11 6.32
CA GLY A 59 -28.58 -18.12 5.02
C GLY A 59 -27.66 -17.49 3.98
N LYS A 60 -28.24 -16.98 2.90
CA LYS A 60 -27.48 -16.52 1.74
C LYS A 60 -26.43 -15.44 2.07
N ILE A 61 -25.22 -15.58 1.54
CA ILE A 61 -24.18 -14.55 1.58
C ILE A 61 -24.47 -13.49 0.51
N ASN A 62 -24.55 -12.22 0.92
CA ASN A 62 -24.82 -11.10 0.03
C ASN A 62 -24.26 -9.80 0.63
N ALA A 63 -24.38 -8.69 -0.10
CA ALA A 63 -23.86 -7.39 0.35
C ALA A 63 -24.41 -6.93 1.73
N SER A 64 -25.64 -7.29 2.07
CA SER A 64 -26.23 -6.96 3.39
C SER A 64 -25.62 -7.82 4.50
N THR A 65 -25.46 -9.13 4.28
CA THR A 65 -24.86 -10.03 5.27
C THR A 65 -23.36 -9.80 5.42
N LEU A 66 -22.68 -9.25 4.41
CA LEU A 66 -21.27 -8.87 4.48
C LEU A 66 -21.02 -7.42 4.94
N LYS A 67 -22.07 -6.62 5.14
CA LYS A 67 -21.92 -5.23 5.58
C LYS A 67 -21.19 -5.14 6.92
N GLY A 68 -20.09 -4.40 6.93
CA GLY A 68 -19.24 -4.18 8.10
C GLY A 68 -18.35 -5.36 8.49
N VAL A 69 -18.41 -6.48 7.76
CA VAL A 69 -17.60 -7.67 8.04
C VAL A 69 -16.15 -7.41 7.61
N ASP A 70 -15.20 -7.73 8.49
CA ASP A 70 -13.77 -7.63 8.23
C ASP A 70 -13.15 -9.00 7.95
N ILE A 71 -13.67 -10.03 8.61
CA ILE A 71 -13.20 -11.41 8.51
C ILE A 71 -14.40 -12.31 8.20
N LEU A 72 -14.32 -13.13 7.16
CA LEU A 72 -15.34 -14.13 6.81
C LEU A 72 -14.76 -15.54 6.96
N LEU A 73 -15.44 -16.40 7.71
CA LEU A 73 -15.04 -17.80 7.90
C LEU A 73 -16.03 -18.73 7.20
N LEU A 74 -15.52 -19.50 6.24
CA LEU A 74 -16.21 -20.61 5.59
C LEU A 74 -15.59 -21.90 6.16
N GLY A 75 -16.26 -22.49 7.15
CA GLY A 75 -15.69 -23.55 8.00
C GLY A 75 -15.44 -24.86 7.25
N GLN A 76 -16.50 -25.49 6.76
CA GLN A 76 -16.44 -26.61 5.82
C GLN A 76 -17.74 -26.64 5.01
N PRO A 77 -17.92 -25.72 4.04
CA PRO A 77 -19.13 -25.68 3.22
C PRO A 77 -19.33 -27.02 2.52
N THR A 78 -20.49 -27.65 2.74
CA THR A 78 -20.87 -28.90 2.06
C THR A 78 -21.85 -28.65 0.91
N VAL A 79 -22.29 -27.39 0.76
CA VAL A 79 -23.17 -26.88 -0.29
C VAL A 79 -22.42 -25.81 -1.09
N ALA A 80 -22.55 -25.88 -2.42
CA ALA A 80 -21.91 -24.93 -3.31
C ALA A 80 -22.54 -23.55 -3.19
N PHE A 81 -21.70 -22.51 -3.22
CA PHE A 81 -22.14 -21.12 -3.26
C PHE A 81 -22.82 -20.79 -4.60
N ALA A 82 -23.94 -20.07 -4.55
CA ALA A 82 -24.57 -19.57 -5.76
C ALA A 82 -23.72 -18.46 -6.42
N PRO A 83 -23.81 -18.26 -7.75
CA PRO A 83 -23.00 -17.27 -8.46
C PRO A 83 -23.06 -15.85 -7.87
N ASP A 84 -24.21 -15.41 -7.38
CA ASP A 84 -24.35 -14.09 -6.78
C ASP A 84 -23.77 -13.98 -5.37
N GLU A 85 -23.60 -15.09 -4.65
CA GLU A 85 -22.85 -15.14 -3.39
C GLU A 85 -21.36 -15.00 -3.66
N ILE A 86 -20.85 -15.69 -4.69
CA ILE A 86 -19.46 -15.56 -5.14
C ILE A 86 -19.16 -14.12 -5.54
N GLU A 87 -20.05 -13.47 -6.31
CA GLU A 87 -19.90 -12.07 -6.68
C GLU A 87 -19.98 -11.13 -5.46
N ALA A 88 -20.84 -11.42 -4.49
CA ALA A 88 -20.89 -10.65 -3.24
C ALA A 88 -19.57 -10.75 -2.44
N ILE A 89 -18.99 -11.95 -2.35
CA ILE A 89 -17.70 -12.17 -1.69
C ILE A 89 -16.58 -11.45 -2.46
N LYS A 90 -16.55 -11.53 -3.80
CA LYS A 90 -15.57 -10.80 -4.62
C LYS A 90 -15.67 -9.29 -4.43
N ALA A 91 -16.88 -8.75 -4.44
CA ALA A 91 -17.11 -7.33 -4.19
C ALA A 91 -16.67 -6.92 -2.78
N TRP A 92 -16.90 -7.78 -1.78
CA TRP A 92 -16.44 -7.56 -0.40
C TRP A 92 -14.90 -7.59 -0.31
N LEU A 93 -14.22 -8.57 -0.90
CA LEU A 93 -12.75 -8.61 -0.97
C LEU A 93 -12.18 -7.37 -1.68
N ALA A 94 -12.86 -6.86 -2.71
CA ALA A 94 -12.43 -5.67 -3.44
C ALA A 94 -12.45 -4.38 -2.60
N THR A 95 -13.15 -4.36 -1.46
CA THR A 95 -13.13 -3.22 -0.53
C THR A 95 -11.83 -3.09 0.25
N GLY A 96 -10.99 -4.13 0.26
CA GLY A 96 -9.71 -4.17 0.94
C GLY A 96 -9.80 -4.29 2.47
N ASN A 97 -8.65 -4.55 3.09
CA ASN A 97 -8.52 -4.81 4.53
C ASN A 97 -9.47 -5.93 4.98
N LYS A 98 -9.36 -7.10 4.33
CA LYS A 98 -10.22 -8.27 4.58
C LYS A 98 -9.42 -9.54 4.77
N VAL A 99 -9.99 -10.44 5.56
CA VAL A 99 -9.49 -11.82 5.69
C VAL A 99 -10.60 -12.79 5.33
N LEU A 100 -10.37 -13.66 4.36
CA LEU A 100 -11.22 -14.80 4.05
C LEU A 100 -10.54 -16.06 4.55
N TYR A 101 -11.24 -16.85 5.36
CA TYR A 101 -10.82 -18.20 5.71
C TYR A 101 -11.77 -19.19 5.02
N VAL A 102 -11.19 -20.19 4.36
CA VAL A 102 -11.91 -21.27 3.68
C VAL A 102 -11.28 -22.58 4.08
N ALA A 103 -12.06 -23.47 4.68
CA ALA A 103 -11.62 -24.83 4.93
C ALA A 103 -12.44 -25.86 4.17
N GLY A 104 -11.76 -26.97 3.87
CA GLY A 104 -12.37 -28.19 3.36
C GLY A 104 -11.98 -29.38 4.22
N ASP A 105 -11.88 -30.53 3.58
CA ASP A 105 -11.59 -31.84 4.17
C ASP A 105 -10.63 -32.59 3.22
N SER A 106 -10.22 -33.78 3.62
CA SER A 106 -9.66 -34.82 2.75
C SER A 106 -10.65 -35.28 1.68
N ASP A 107 -10.21 -36.12 0.74
CA ASP A 107 -11.08 -36.76 -0.25
C ASP A 107 -11.90 -37.94 0.29
N TYR A 108 -11.83 -38.26 1.58
CA TYR A 108 -12.57 -39.37 2.18
C TYR A 108 -14.08 -39.08 2.30
N GLY A 109 -14.91 -40.08 2.00
CA GLY A 109 -16.37 -39.95 2.11
C GLY A 109 -16.94 -38.85 1.21
N PRO A 110 -17.70 -37.87 1.74
CA PRO A 110 -18.21 -36.76 0.93
C PRO A 110 -17.13 -35.72 0.55
N GLY A 111 -15.93 -35.82 1.11
CA GLY A 111 -14.90 -34.80 1.01
C GLY A 111 -14.41 -34.51 -0.41
N GLY A 112 -14.33 -35.51 -1.30
CA GLY A 112 -14.02 -35.29 -2.71
C GLY A 112 -14.96 -34.29 -3.40
N LYS A 113 -16.26 -34.36 -3.10
CA LYS A 113 -17.26 -33.40 -3.60
C LYS A 113 -17.12 -32.01 -2.98
N THR A 114 -16.75 -31.92 -1.70
CA THR A 114 -16.46 -30.66 -1.00
C THR A 114 -15.25 -29.97 -1.61
N ILE A 115 -14.15 -30.70 -1.84
CA ILE A 115 -12.93 -30.19 -2.47
C ILE A 115 -13.23 -29.59 -3.84
N THR A 116 -13.99 -30.27 -4.70
CA THR A 116 -14.36 -29.74 -6.03
C THR A 116 -15.09 -28.41 -5.91
N GLN A 117 -16.12 -28.31 -5.08
CA GLN A 117 -16.90 -27.09 -4.92
C GLN A 117 -16.08 -25.94 -4.35
N LEU A 118 -15.22 -26.22 -3.38
CA LEU A 118 -14.32 -25.21 -2.81
C LEU A 118 -13.28 -24.77 -3.83
N ASN A 119 -12.72 -25.68 -4.62
CA ASN A 119 -11.78 -25.33 -5.67
C ASN A 119 -12.42 -24.47 -6.77
N ASP A 120 -13.67 -24.74 -7.15
CA ASP A 120 -14.45 -23.91 -8.06
C ASP A 120 -14.67 -22.50 -7.48
N PHE A 121 -15.04 -22.42 -6.20
CA PHE A 121 -15.18 -21.16 -5.48
C PHE A 121 -13.85 -20.38 -5.39
N LEU A 122 -12.77 -21.03 -4.97
CA LEU A 122 -11.43 -20.46 -4.85
C LEU A 122 -10.92 -19.96 -6.21
N ALA A 123 -11.21 -20.68 -7.30
CA ALA A 123 -10.94 -20.24 -8.65
C ALA A 123 -11.76 -19.00 -9.03
N ALA A 124 -13.05 -18.99 -8.71
CA ALA A 124 -13.95 -17.89 -9.06
C ALA A 124 -13.62 -16.58 -8.32
N ILE A 125 -13.14 -16.64 -7.07
CA ILE A 125 -12.67 -15.45 -6.33
C ILE A 125 -11.27 -15.01 -6.76
N GLY A 126 -10.51 -15.86 -7.45
CA GLY A 126 -9.22 -15.52 -8.07
C GLY A 126 -7.98 -15.81 -7.24
N THR A 127 -8.09 -16.54 -6.12
CA THR A 127 -6.89 -17.04 -5.41
C THR A 127 -6.24 -18.16 -6.21
N LYS A 128 -4.92 -18.31 -6.04
CA LYS A 128 -4.11 -19.41 -6.60
C LYS A 128 -4.20 -20.68 -5.76
N LEU A 129 -4.62 -20.61 -4.49
CA LEU A 129 -4.65 -21.76 -3.58
C LEU A 129 -5.78 -22.73 -3.89
N ARG A 130 -5.51 -24.03 -3.78
CA ARG A 130 -6.48 -25.12 -3.98
C ARG A 130 -6.29 -26.21 -2.93
N LEU A 131 -7.35 -26.96 -2.68
CA LEU A 131 -7.29 -28.22 -1.95
C LEU A 131 -6.98 -29.35 -2.93
N GLU A 132 -6.10 -30.26 -2.53
CA GLU A 132 -5.80 -31.47 -3.29
C GLU A 132 -6.84 -32.57 -3.04
N HIS A 133 -7.13 -33.38 -4.05
CA HIS A 133 -7.98 -34.58 -3.94
C HIS A 133 -7.19 -35.77 -3.38
N VAL A 134 -6.82 -35.68 -2.10
CA VAL A 134 -6.14 -36.75 -1.34
C VAL A 134 -6.55 -36.74 0.13
N GLY A 135 -6.29 -37.88 0.79
CA GLY A 135 -6.09 -37.95 2.23
C GLY A 135 -4.59 -38.03 2.55
N VAL A 136 -4.13 -37.22 3.51
CA VAL A 136 -2.77 -37.23 4.05
C VAL A 136 -2.72 -38.12 5.28
N TYR A 137 -1.77 -39.04 5.30
CA TYR A 137 -1.66 -40.09 6.30
C TYR A 137 -0.24 -40.25 6.79
N SER A 138 -0.09 -40.87 7.98
CA SER A 138 1.20 -41.26 8.50
C SER A 138 1.10 -42.56 9.27
N ASP A 139 2.08 -43.45 9.09
CA ASP A 139 2.19 -44.68 9.88
C ASP A 139 3.04 -44.47 11.16
N TYR A 140 3.54 -43.25 11.38
CA TYR A 140 4.36 -42.88 12.53
C TYR A 140 3.46 -42.52 13.73
N PRO A 141 3.58 -43.22 14.87
CA PRO A 141 2.75 -42.94 16.05
C PRO A 141 2.92 -41.52 16.61
N GLU A 142 4.09 -40.90 16.44
CA GLU A 142 4.34 -39.52 16.88
C GLU A 142 3.68 -38.46 15.99
N MET A 143 3.22 -38.85 14.79
CA MET A 143 2.53 -37.97 13.83
C MET A 143 1.01 -38.17 13.85
N THR A 144 0.48 -39.01 14.75
CA THR A 144 -0.94 -39.39 14.71
C THR A 144 -1.56 -39.60 16.09
N ALA A 145 -2.86 -39.29 16.20
CA ALA A 145 -3.65 -39.56 17.39
C ALA A 145 -4.28 -40.97 17.34
N LYS A 146 -3.46 -42.00 17.58
CA LYS A 146 -3.85 -43.43 17.66
C LYS A 146 -4.29 -44.12 16.36
N ALA A 147 -4.43 -43.41 15.25
CA ALA A 147 -4.73 -44.02 13.95
C ALA A 147 -4.09 -43.20 12.81
N TYR A 148 -3.71 -43.87 11.73
CA TYR A 148 -2.91 -43.30 10.63
C TYR A 148 -3.53 -42.08 9.92
N TYR A 149 -4.84 -41.87 10.09
CA TYR A 149 -5.61 -40.77 9.50
C TYR A 149 -5.93 -39.63 10.45
N ARG A 150 -5.54 -39.74 11.73
CA ARG A 150 -5.77 -38.69 12.74
C ARG A 150 -4.51 -37.88 12.88
N MET A 151 -4.22 -37.07 11.86
CA MET A 151 -2.93 -36.43 11.71
C MET A 151 -2.68 -35.38 12.79
N LEU A 152 -1.50 -35.46 13.39
CA LEU A 152 -0.92 -34.38 14.16
C LEU A 152 -0.12 -33.51 13.21
N THR A 153 -0.40 -32.20 13.22
CA THR A 153 0.21 -31.23 12.32
C THR A 153 0.81 -30.07 13.09
N PHE A 154 1.79 -29.42 12.48
CA PHE A 154 2.74 -28.56 13.17
C PHE A 154 2.62 -27.13 12.67
N VAL A 155 2.45 -26.18 13.59
CA VAL A 155 2.27 -24.76 13.31
C VAL A 155 3.62 -24.10 13.06
N GLU A 156 4.07 -24.14 11.81
CA GLU A 156 5.39 -23.67 11.38
C GLU A 156 5.25 -22.65 10.24
N PRO A 157 4.79 -21.43 10.55
CA PRO A 157 4.50 -20.45 9.52
C PRO A 157 5.77 -19.87 8.90
N ASP A 158 5.72 -19.62 7.58
CA ASP A 158 6.74 -18.84 6.87
C ASP A 158 6.94 -17.48 7.56
N SER A 159 8.19 -17.03 7.67
CA SER A 159 8.49 -15.73 8.27
C SER A 159 8.08 -14.59 7.35
N HIS A 160 7.12 -13.78 7.79
CA HIS A 160 6.66 -12.59 7.06
C HIS A 160 6.56 -11.39 7.99
N PRO A 161 7.61 -10.54 8.09
CA PRO A 161 7.69 -9.45 9.07
C PRO A 161 6.52 -8.46 9.03
N LEU A 162 6.09 -8.05 7.82
CA LEU A 162 4.94 -7.15 7.66
C LEU A 162 3.63 -7.75 8.19
N LEU A 163 3.39 -9.04 7.94
CA LEU A 163 2.16 -9.73 8.32
C LEU A 163 2.23 -10.28 9.75
N ARG A 164 3.40 -10.26 10.39
CA ARG A 164 3.61 -10.81 11.75
C ARG A 164 3.12 -12.25 11.91
N THR A 165 3.57 -13.12 11.00
CA THR A 165 3.26 -14.55 11.05
C THR A 165 3.79 -15.24 12.31
N ASP A 166 4.71 -14.61 13.06
CA ASP A 166 5.12 -15.04 14.39
C ASP A 166 3.97 -15.09 15.40
N ILE A 167 2.90 -14.32 15.19
CA ILE A 167 1.69 -14.37 16.02
C ILE A 167 1.04 -15.74 15.97
N VAL A 168 1.04 -16.41 14.81
CA VAL A 168 0.34 -17.68 14.57
C VAL A 168 0.92 -18.81 15.43
N LYS A 169 2.25 -18.86 15.57
CA LYS A 169 2.96 -19.91 16.33
C LYS A 169 3.25 -19.56 17.79
N ARG A 170 2.83 -18.39 18.26
CA ARG A 170 3.17 -17.92 19.61
C ARG A 170 2.56 -18.85 20.67
N ASP A 171 3.38 -19.29 21.62
CA ASP A 171 2.97 -20.18 22.72
C ASP A 171 2.44 -21.55 22.26
N ILE A 172 2.65 -21.94 21.00
CA ILE A 172 2.38 -23.30 20.51
C ILE A 172 3.57 -24.20 20.86
N THR A 173 3.29 -25.30 21.54
CA THR A 173 4.27 -26.29 22.02
C THR A 173 3.87 -27.72 21.66
N LEU A 174 2.59 -27.95 21.38
CA LEU A 174 1.98 -29.21 20.98
C LEU A 174 1.45 -29.11 19.54
N PRO A 175 1.29 -30.24 18.83
CA PRO A 175 0.64 -30.24 17.52
C PRO A 175 -0.84 -29.87 17.62
N ILE A 176 -1.43 -29.61 16.46
CA ILE A 176 -2.89 -29.52 16.29
C ILE A 176 -3.39 -30.77 15.55
N LEU A 177 -4.67 -31.10 15.76
CA LEU A 177 -5.30 -32.23 15.10
C LEU A 177 -5.88 -31.83 13.74
N MET A 178 -5.72 -32.72 12.76
CA MET A 178 -6.53 -32.74 11.54
C MET A 178 -7.10 -34.16 11.37
N HIS A 179 -8.43 -34.26 11.47
CA HIS A 179 -9.14 -35.53 11.42
C HIS A 179 -9.53 -35.93 9.99
N GLY A 180 -9.84 -34.94 9.16
CA GLY A 180 -10.03 -35.06 7.72
C GLY A 180 -8.81 -34.50 6.96
N PRO A 181 -7.61 -35.05 7.13
CA PRO A 181 -6.39 -34.40 6.65
C PRO A 181 -6.30 -34.44 5.12
N GLY A 182 -6.59 -33.34 4.42
CA GLY A 182 -6.17 -33.13 3.03
C GLY A 182 -4.86 -32.34 2.96
N CYS A 183 -4.51 -31.74 1.82
CA CYS A 183 -3.44 -30.75 1.75
C CYS A 183 -3.75 -29.62 0.76
N VAL A 184 -2.99 -28.54 0.87
CA VAL A 184 -3.10 -27.35 0.02
C VAL A 184 -2.05 -27.44 -1.09
N ILE A 185 -2.46 -27.12 -2.31
CA ILE A 185 -1.61 -26.90 -3.49
C ILE A 185 -1.91 -25.51 -4.07
N TRP A 186 -1.23 -25.13 -5.16
CA TRP A 186 -1.58 -23.90 -5.87
C TRP A 186 -1.55 -24.05 -7.38
N VAL A 187 -2.19 -23.13 -8.08
CA VAL A 187 -2.29 -23.11 -9.55
C VAL A 187 -1.54 -21.89 -10.09
N ASP A 188 -0.64 -22.11 -11.03
CA ASP A 188 0.10 -21.05 -11.69
C ASP A 188 -0.72 -20.32 -12.76
N GLU A 189 -0.16 -19.24 -13.32
CA GLU A 189 -0.82 -18.41 -14.33
C GLU A 189 -1.13 -19.16 -15.64
N ARG A 190 -0.54 -20.34 -15.84
CA ARG A 190 -0.77 -21.20 -17.00
C ARG A 190 -1.78 -22.32 -16.69
N GLY A 191 -2.33 -22.36 -15.48
CA GLY A 191 -3.28 -23.39 -15.05
C GLY A 191 -2.61 -24.68 -14.57
N ASN A 192 -1.29 -24.71 -14.34
CA ASN A 192 -0.63 -25.92 -13.82
C ASN A 192 -0.69 -25.94 -12.29
N TYR A 193 -0.97 -27.11 -11.73
CA TYR A 193 -0.85 -27.36 -10.30
C TYR A 193 0.62 -27.42 -9.87
N ARG A 194 0.90 -26.92 -8.66
CA ARG A 194 2.23 -26.67 -8.13
C ARG A 194 2.33 -27.06 -6.66
N ASP A 195 3.51 -27.56 -6.29
CA ASP A 195 3.80 -28.09 -4.96
C ASP A 195 4.28 -26.96 -4.04
N PRO A 196 3.48 -26.49 -3.05
CA PRO A 196 3.89 -25.39 -2.16
C PRO A 196 5.04 -25.77 -1.23
N VAL A 197 5.36 -27.06 -1.10
CA VAL A 197 6.54 -27.52 -0.36
C VAL A 197 7.82 -27.09 -1.08
N LYS A 198 7.81 -27.14 -2.42
CA LYS A 198 9.01 -26.96 -3.28
C LYS A 198 9.04 -25.63 -4.01
N GLU A 199 7.87 -25.09 -4.32
CA GLU A 199 7.70 -23.91 -5.15
C GLU A 199 6.91 -22.84 -4.39
N THR A 200 7.25 -21.58 -4.61
CA THR A 200 6.57 -20.44 -3.99
C THR A 200 6.09 -19.47 -5.06
N PHE A 201 5.16 -18.58 -4.68
CA PHE A 201 4.75 -17.44 -5.50
C PHE A 201 4.60 -16.19 -4.63
N PRO A 202 4.67 -14.97 -5.21
CA PRO A 202 4.48 -13.74 -4.44
C PRO A 202 3.13 -13.73 -3.71
N GLY A 203 3.16 -13.59 -2.39
CA GLY A 203 1.97 -13.60 -1.54
C GLY A 203 1.67 -14.94 -0.86
N LEU A 204 2.31 -16.05 -1.25
CA LEU A 204 2.17 -17.31 -0.54
C LEU A 204 2.78 -17.23 0.87
N VAL A 205 2.04 -17.70 1.86
CA VAL A 205 2.48 -17.90 3.25
C VAL A 205 2.03 -19.27 3.71
N ARG A 206 2.95 -20.20 3.93
CA ARG A 206 2.63 -21.53 4.47
C ARG A 206 2.54 -21.42 5.99
N LEU A 207 1.59 -22.13 6.61
CA LEU A 207 1.24 -21.92 8.03
C LEU A 207 1.36 -23.19 8.88
N VAL A 208 0.84 -24.30 8.36
CA VAL A 208 0.76 -25.57 9.09
C VAL A 208 1.22 -26.69 8.17
N TRP A 209 1.97 -27.63 8.72
CA TRP A 209 2.62 -28.71 7.99
C TRP A 209 2.29 -30.08 8.58
N ALA A 210 2.16 -31.06 7.70
CA ALA A 210 2.24 -32.47 8.04
C ALA A 210 3.64 -32.98 7.67
N HIS A 211 4.26 -33.75 8.56
CA HIS A 211 5.59 -34.33 8.37
C HIS A 211 5.55 -35.84 8.37
N LYS A 212 6.56 -36.48 7.77
CA LYS A 212 6.67 -37.95 7.68
C LYS A 212 5.36 -38.62 7.25
N SER A 213 4.81 -38.10 6.17
CA SER A 213 3.46 -38.40 5.70
C SER A 213 3.50 -38.98 4.28
N TYR A 214 2.36 -39.53 3.86
CA TYR A 214 2.07 -39.97 2.49
C TYR A 214 0.62 -39.59 2.14
N VAL A 215 0.28 -39.66 0.86
CA VAL A 215 -1.10 -39.45 0.39
C VAL A 215 -1.77 -40.75 -0.04
N ALA A 216 -3.10 -40.80 0.02
CA ALA A 216 -3.88 -41.79 -0.73
C ALA A 216 -5.06 -41.12 -1.44
N ASP A 217 -5.51 -41.79 -2.50
CA ASP A 217 -6.74 -41.49 -3.24
C ASP A 217 -7.86 -42.37 -2.68
N ASN A 218 -8.80 -41.76 -1.97
CA ASN A 218 -9.95 -42.43 -1.37
C ASN A 218 -11.20 -42.31 -2.23
N THR A 219 -11.39 -41.16 -2.88
CA THR A 219 -12.58 -40.89 -3.70
C THR A 219 -12.21 -40.02 -4.89
N ALA A 220 -12.72 -40.41 -6.06
CA ALA A 220 -12.59 -39.61 -7.28
C ALA A 220 -13.01 -38.13 -7.08
N PRO A 221 -12.41 -37.18 -7.82
CA PRO A 221 -11.40 -37.39 -8.87
C PRO A 221 -10.01 -37.74 -8.33
N THR A 222 -9.16 -38.28 -9.18
CA THR A 222 -7.75 -38.57 -8.84
C THR A 222 -6.99 -37.29 -8.46
N PRO A 223 -5.90 -37.41 -7.67
CA PRO A 223 -5.08 -36.26 -7.27
C PRO A 223 -4.64 -35.39 -8.47
N TYR A 224 -4.65 -34.08 -8.29
CA TYR A 224 -4.21 -33.12 -9.30
C TYR A 224 -2.69 -33.09 -9.47
N LEU A 225 -1.94 -33.22 -8.37
CA LEU A 225 -0.49 -32.99 -8.35
C LEU A 225 0.30 -34.18 -7.79
N TYR A 226 -0.10 -34.70 -6.63
CA TYR A 226 0.70 -35.71 -5.93
C TYR A 226 0.45 -37.12 -6.47
N ASP A 227 1.34 -37.59 -7.35
CA ASP A 227 1.36 -38.96 -7.88
C ASP A 227 1.58 -39.99 -6.76
N LEU A 228 0.64 -40.93 -6.61
CA LEU A 228 0.68 -41.99 -5.60
C LEU A 228 1.89 -42.92 -5.75
N MET A 229 2.47 -43.06 -6.94
CA MET A 229 3.69 -43.85 -7.14
C MET A 229 4.93 -43.20 -6.50
N LYS A 230 4.85 -41.90 -6.19
CA LYS A 230 5.94 -41.12 -5.61
C LYS A 230 5.66 -40.62 -4.20
N TYR A 231 4.39 -40.36 -3.89
CA TYR A 231 3.95 -39.77 -2.62
C TYR A 231 3.02 -40.70 -1.82
N GLY A 232 2.69 -41.87 -2.36
CA GLY A 232 1.81 -42.83 -1.70
C GLY A 232 2.49 -43.64 -0.59
N LYS A 233 1.70 -44.48 0.08
CA LYS A 233 2.18 -45.34 1.16
C LYS A 233 3.39 -46.18 0.72
N GLY A 234 4.47 -46.16 1.52
CA GLY A 234 5.67 -46.95 1.27
C GLY A 234 6.66 -46.33 0.26
N THR A 235 6.40 -45.11 -0.23
CA THR A 235 7.30 -44.40 -1.17
C THR A 235 8.34 -43.51 -0.47
N GLY A 236 8.25 -43.36 0.84
CA GLY A 236 9.12 -42.53 1.67
C GLY A 236 8.32 -41.60 2.59
N ASP A 237 9.06 -40.77 3.32
CA ASP A 237 8.52 -39.73 4.19
C ASP A 237 8.40 -38.42 3.39
N HIS A 238 7.21 -37.86 3.34
CA HIS A 238 6.94 -36.60 2.64
C HIS A 238 6.34 -35.56 3.59
N ASP A 239 6.53 -34.30 3.24
CA ASP A 239 5.91 -33.16 3.91
C ASP A 239 4.79 -32.60 3.05
N PHE A 240 3.74 -32.09 3.68
CA PHE A 240 2.62 -31.44 2.99
C PHE A 240 2.20 -30.16 3.72
N VAL A 241 1.82 -29.15 2.95
CA VAL A 241 1.24 -27.91 3.51
C VAL A 241 -0.25 -28.14 3.76
N MET A 242 -0.67 -27.91 4.99
CA MET A 242 -2.02 -28.20 5.47
C MET A 242 -2.87 -26.93 5.57
N TYR A 243 -2.22 -25.82 5.92
CA TYR A 243 -2.78 -24.47 5.89
C TYR A 243 -1.83 -23.57 5.12
N ALA A 244 -2.37 -22.80 4.17
CA ALA A 244 -1.64 -21.75 3.49
C ALA A 244 -2.49 -20.49 3.37
N ALA A 245 -1.83 -19.36 3.19
CA ALA A 245 -2.48 -18.11 2.86
C ALA A 245 -1.90 -17.49 1.60
N GLU A 246 -2.74 -16.78 0.86
CA GLU A 246 -2.36 -15.87 -0.20
C GLU A 246 -2.65 -14.44 0.25
N TYR A 247 -1.61 -13.61 0.24
CA TYR A 247 -1.70 -12.20 0.56
C TYR A 247 -1.71 -11.35 -0.72
N TRP A 248 -2.74 -10.52 -0.87
CA TRP A 248 -2.88 -9.51 -1.92
C TRP A 248 -2.51 -8.12 -1.37
N PRO A 249 -1.25 -7.68 -1.59
CA PRO A 249 -0.72 -6.49 -0.94
C PRO A 249 -1.36 -5.18 -1.42
N ASP A 250 -1.90 -5.14 -2.64
CA ASP A 250 -2.54 -3.95 -3.23
C ASP A 250 -3.83 -3.54 -2.48
N LYS A 251 -4.55 -4.51 -1.93
CA LYS A 251 -5.80 -4.31 -1.20
C LYS A 251 -5.69 -4.62 0.29
N ASN A 252 -4.55 -5.13 0.76
CA ASN A 252 -4.40 -5.74 2.07
C ASN A 252 -5.49 -6.80 2.32
N VAL A 253 -5.53 -7.80 1.45
CA VAL A 253 -6.46 -8.94 1.56
C VAL A 253 -5.67 -10.20 1.83
N LEU A 254 -6.11 -10.99 2.79
CA LEU A 254 -5.52 -12.28 3.13
C LEU A 254 -6.55 -13.39 2.91
N ILE A 255 -6.22 -14.38 2.09
CA ILE A 255 -7.06 -15.55 1.86
C ILE A 255 -6.36 -16.75 2.47
N VAL A 256 -6.92 -17.36 3.50
CA VAL A 256 -6.41 -18.56 4.16
C VAL A 256 -7.20 -19.76 3.68
N VAL A 257 -6.51 -20.76 3.14
CA VAL A 257 -7.07 -22.05 2.75
C VAL A 257 -6.50 -23.13 3.64
N ALA A 258 -7.37 -23.99 4.17
CA ALA A 258 -7.00 -25.07 5.06
C ALA A 258 -7.70 -26.38 4.68
N SER A 259 -6.99 -27.50 4.80
CA SER A 259 -7.57 -28.81 4.56
C SER A 259 -8.31 -29.42 5.76
N GLU A 260 -8.33 -28.71 6.90
CA GLU A 260 -9.17 -29.01 8.06
C GLU A 260 -9.77 -27.71 8.57
N SER A 261 -10.98 -27.80 9.10
CA SER A 261 -11.72 -26.66 9.59
C SER A 261 -11.32 -26.27 11.03
N LEU A 262 -11.50 -24.98 11.38
CA LEU A 262 -11.48 -24.54 12.79
C LEU A 262 -12.77 -24.95 13.51
N TYR A 263 -13.86 -25.03 12.74
CA TYR A 263 -15.21 -25.44 13.05
C TYR A 263 -15.87 -25.83 11.73
N GLY A 264 -16.89 -26.68 11.75
CA GLY A 264 -17.61 -27.04 10.52
C GLY A 264 -17.61 -28.52 10.20
N ASP A 265 -16.70 -29.29 10.80
CA ASP A 265 -16.48 -30.70 10.51
C ASP A 265 -16.82 -31.63 11.70
N TYR A 266 -16.38 -32.89 11.61
CA TYR A 266 -16.56 -33.90 12.64
C TYR A 266 -15.66 -33.66 13.86
N GLU A 267 -14.37 -33.34 13.71
CA GLU A 267 -13.41 -33.09 14.79
C GLU A 267 -12.35 -32.06 14.36
N PRO A 268 -12.66 -30.75 14.47
CA PRO A 268 -11.85 -29.67 13.91
C PRO A 268 -10.57 -29.43 14.71
N ALA A 269 -9.71 -28.58 14.13
CA ALA A 269 -8.47 -28.10 14.73
C ALA A 269 -8.63 -27.40 16.10
N TRP A 270 -9.86 -27.10 16.55
CA TRP A 270 -10.12 -26.58 17.91
C TRP A 270 -9.85 -27.60 19.03
N ALA A 271 -9.86 -28.91 18.74
CA ALA A 271 -9.71 -29.94 19.78
C ALA A 271 -8.46 -29.71 20.65
N SER A 272 -8.63 -29.73 21.98
CA SER A 272 -7.53 -29.62 22.95
C SER A 272 -6.98 -30.97 23.40
N VAL A 273 -7.71 -32.05 23.13
CA VAL A 273 -7.31 -33.42 23.39
C VAL A 273 -8.05 -34.37 22.45
N TYR A 274 -7.38 -35.38 21.92
CA TYR A 274 -8.03 -36.43 21.12
C TYR A 274 -7.40 -37.80 21.37
N TYR A 275 -8.21 -38.78 21.76
CA TYR A 275 -7.76 -40.12 22.18
C TYR A 275 -6.56 -40.12 23.17
N GLY A 276 -6.57 -39.15 24.10
CA GLY A 276 -5.54 -39.00 25.13
C GLY A 276 -4.25 -38.30 24.67
N VAL A 277 -4.21 -37.76 23.45
CA VAL A 277 -3.13 -36.88 22.98
C VAL A 277 -3.53 -35.43 23.24
N GLU A 278 -2.69 -34.69 23.97
CA GLU A 278 -2.88 -33.25 24.23
C GLU A 278 -2.53 -32.43 22.99
N LEU A 279 -3.27 -31.34 22.76
CA LEU A 279 -3.21 -30.54 21.53
C LEU A 279 -3.29 -29.04 21.86
N ASP A 280 -2.63 -28.22 21.04
CA ASP A 280 -2.68 -26.76 21.15
C ASP A 280 -3.77 -26.12 20.27
N GLY A 281 -4.81 -26.88 19.93
CA GLY A 281 -5.91 -26.45 19.06
C GLY A 281 -6.50 -25.08 19.44
N PRO A 282 -6.99 -24.88 20.68
CA PRO A 282 -7.54 -23.58 21.10
C PRO A 282 -6.53 -22.43 21.04
N THR A 283 -5.26 -22.69 21.36
CA THR A 283 -4.16 -21.71 21.29
C THR A 283 -3.92 -21.30 19.84
N PHE A 284 -3.83 -22.26 18.93
CA PHE A 284 -3.65 -22.04 17.50
C PHE A 284 -4.80 -21.23 16.90
N VAL A 285 -6.04 -21.65 17.15
CA VAL A 285 -7.22 -20.91 16.66
C VAL A 285 -7.22 -19.49 17.22
N THR A 286 -6.98 -19.30 18.51
CA THR A 286 -6.90 -17.95 19.11
C THR A 286 -5.82 -17.09 18.44
N ASN A 287 -4.66 -17.66 18.12
CA ASN A 287 -3.58 -16.96 17.46
C ASN A 287 -3.90 -16.60 16.00
N LEU A 288 -4.60 -17.46 15.25
CA LEU A 288 -5.10 -17.12 13.92
C LEU A 288 -5.97 -15.85 13.96
N PHE A 289 -6.91 -15.76 14.89
CA PHE A 289 -7.75 -14.57 15.02
C PHE A 289 -6.96 -13.33 15.41
N ARG A 290 -5.98 -13.45 16.32
CA ARG A 290 -5.10 -12.34 16.66
C ARG A 290 -4.28 -11.88 15.46
N TRP A 291 -3.82 -12.82 14.63
CA TRP A 291 -3.10 -12.54 13.40
C TRP A 291 -4.00 -11.86 12.37
N TRP A 292 -5.23 -12.35 12.16
CA TRP A 292 -6.18 -11.74 11.23
C TRP A 292 -6.59 -10.33 11.67
N VAL A 293 -6.85 -10.12 12.96
CA VAL A 293 -7.09 -8.79 13.53
C VAL A 293 -5.90 -7.87 13.23
N TYR A 294 -4.67 -8.33 13.49
CA TYR A 294 -3.47 -7.56 13.16
C TYR A 294 -3.38 -7.20 11.67
N VAL A 295 -3.69 -8.14 10.77
CA VAL A 295 -3.66 -7.90 9.33
C VAL A 295 -4.70 -6.85 8.92
N VAL A 296 -5.93 -6.90 9.44
CA VAL A 296 -6.97 -5.93 9.05
C VAL A 296 -6.79 -4.57 9.73
N THR A 297 -6.12 -4.48 10.89
CA THR A 297 -5.97 -3.21 11.63
C THR A 297 -4.58 -2.57 11.55
N GLU A 298 -3.50 -3.33 11.67
CA GLU A 298 -2.15 -2.78 11.84
C GLU A 298 -1.35 -2.69 10.55
N VAL A 299 -1.56 -3.61 9.59
CA VAL A 299 -0.89 -3.55 8.28
C VAL A 299 -1.30 -2.27 7.51
N PRO A 300 -2.58 -1.86 7.46
CA PRO A 300 -2.99 -0.61 6.80
C PRO A 300 -2.37 0.63 7.43
N LYS A 301 -2.26 0.65 8.77
CA LYS A 301 -1.62 1.75 9.51
C LYS A 301 -0.14 1.87 9.15
N GLN A 302 0.56 0.74 9.02
CA GLN A 302 1.96 0.73 8.59
C GLN A 302 2.13 1.21 7.15
N ALA A 303 1.26 0.77 6.23
CA ALA A 303 1.27 1.25 4.85
C ALA A 303 1.03 2.76 4.77
N ALA A 304 0.04 3.28 5.52
CA ALA A 304 -0.24 4.70 5.61
C ALA A 304 0.95 5.50 6.18
N LEU A 305 1.61 4.97 7.22
CA LEU A 305 2.79 5.60 7.82
C LEU A 305 3.97 5.67 6.83
N ALA A 306 4.20 4.61 6.05
CA ALA A 306 5.24 4.58 5.04
C ALA A 306 4.98 5.62 3.93
N GLN A 307 3.73 5.71 3.45
CA GLN A 307 3.34 6.70 2.45
C GLN A 307 3.47 8.14 2.97
N LEU A 308 3.13 8.37 4.24
CA LEU A 308 3.32 9.66 4.89
C LEU A 308 4.79 10.04 4.97
N SER A 309 5.66 9.12 5.38
CA SER A 309 7.11 9.33 5.44
C SER A 309 7.71 9.69 4.07
N SER A 310 7.27 9.01 3.01
CA SER A 310 7.64 9.33 1.63
C SER A 310 7.19 10.75 1.24
N SER A 311 5.93 11.10 1.51
CA SER A 311 5.37 12.44 1.21
C SER A 311 6.12 13.56 1.94
N VAL A 312 6.48 13.35 3.22
CA VAL A 312 7.30 14.30 4.00
C VAL A 312 8.67 14.49 3.37
N SER A 313 9.29 13.41 2.88
CA SER A 313 10.61 13.46 2.23
C SER A 313 10.57 14.23 0.91
N GLU A 314 9.51 14.04 0.11
CA GLU A 314 9.29 14.81 -1.12
C GLU A 314 9.08 16.30 -0.83
N LEU A 315 8.27 16.63 0.19
CA LEU A 315 8.05 18.01 0.61
C LEU A 315 9.35 18.68 1.06
N LYS A 316 10.20 17.98 1.81
CA LYS A 316 11.51 18.49 2.24
C LYS A 316 12.40 18.81 1.05
N THR A 317 12.46 17.93 0.06
CA THR A 317 13.21 18.16 -1.19
C THR A 317 12.65 19.36 -1.97
N GLY A 318 11.32 19.46 -2.08
CA GLY A 318 10.65 20.59 -2.72
C GLY A 318 10.94 21.93 -2.03
N LEU A 319 10.97 21.95 -0.70
CA LEU A 319 11.30 23.15 0.08
C LEU A 319 12.75 23.58 -0.13
N ALA A 320 13.70 22.64 -0.14
CA ALA A 320 15.11 22.92 -0.42
C ALA A 320 15.31 23.54 -1.81
N SER A 321 14.62 23.02 -2.83
CA SER A 321 14.64 23.59 -4.18
C SER A 321 14.12 25.03 -4.22
N GLN A 322 13.01 25.30 -3.52
CA GLN A 322 12.44 26.67 -3.47
C GLN A 322 13.36 27.64 -2.72
N ALA A 323 14.02 27.21 -1.65
CA ALA A 323 15.02 28.03 -0.97
C ALA A 323 16.16 28.44 -1.92
N GLY A 324 16.62 27.52 -2.78
CA GLY A 324 17.60 27.80 -3.83
C GLY A 324 17.10 28.81 -4.88
N GLU A 325 15.85 28.69 -5.32
CA GLU A 325 15.22 29.67 -6.22
C GLU A 325 15.13 31.06 -5.58
N ILE A 326 14.72 31.15 -4.30
CA ILE A 326 14.65 32.40 -3.55
C ILE A 326 16.04 33.04 -3.45
N GLN A 327 17.09 32.25 -3.21
CA GLN A 327 18.45 32.78 -3.16
C GLN A 327 18.91 33.32 -4.52
N LYS A 328 18.55 32.66 -5.63
CA LYS A 328 18.82 33.18 -6.99
C LYS A 328 18.10 34.50 -7.24
N VAL A 329 16.80 34.56 -6.96
CA VAL A 329 16.01 35.79 -7.09
C VAL A 329 16.59 36.92 -6.22
N LYS A 330 17.01 36.62 -4.99
CA LYS A 330 17.69 37.58 -4.11
C LYS A 330 18.96 38.12 -4.76
N ASN A 331 19.80 37.26 -5.33
CA ASN A 331 21.02 37.67 -6.02
C ASN A 331 20.71 38.51 -7.27
N ASP A 332 19.69 38.15 -8.05
CA ASP A 332 19.26 38.91 -9.22
C ASP A 332 18.76 40.30 -8.83
N VAL A 333 17.97 40.42 -7.77
CA VAL A 333 17.49 41.70 -7.22
C VAL A 333 18.66 42.57 -6.75
N GLN A 334 19.65 41.99 -6.06
CA GLN A 334 20.87 42.71 -5.67
C GLN A 334 21.64 43.22 -6.90
N GLY A 335 21.79 42.38 -7.93
CA GLY A 335 22.45 42.77 -9.18
C GLY A 335 21.70 43.89 -9.92
N LEU A 336 20.37 43.85 -9.95
CA LEU A 336 19.55 44.94 -10.50
C LEU A 336 19.70 46.24 -9.71
N SER A 337 19.73 46.16 -8.38
CA SER A 337 19.98 47.33 -7.51
C SER A 337 21.30 48.01 -7.87
N SER A 338 22.40 47.25 -7.98
CA SER A 338 23.71 47.82 -8.35
C SER A 338 23.73 48.43 -9.76
N LYS A 339 23.01 47.84 -10.72
CA LYS A 339 22.88 48.43 -12.06
C LYS A 339 22.10 49.75 -12.02
N LEU A 340 21.05 49.82 -11.20
CA LEU A 340 20.26 51.04 -11.01
C LEU A 340 21.11 52.16 -10.40
N ASP A 341 21.92 51.86 -9.38
CA ASP A 341 22.85 52.82 -8.77
C ASP A 341 23.86 53.35 -9.80
N SER A 342 24.42 52.47 -10.63
CA SER A 342 25.33 52.86 -11.71
C SER A 342 24.66 53.79 -12.73
N LEU A 343 23.41 53.48 -13.13
CA LEU A 343 22.66 54.31 -14.06
C LEU A 343 22.34 55.69 -13.46
N SER A 344 21.93 55.73 -12.19
CA SER A 344 21.69 56.97 -11.44
C SER A 344 22.94 57.87 -11.43
N GLY A 345 24.11 57.28 -11.19
CA GLY A 345 25.40 57.98 -11.28
C GLY A 345 25.65 58.57 -12.66
N LYS A 346 25.43 57.79 -13.73
CA LYS A 346 25.57 58.29 -15.12
C LYS A 346 24.62 59.43 -15.43
N VAL A 347 23.35 59.34 -15.02
CA VAL A 347 22.35 60.41 -15.20
C VAL A 347 22.80 61.69 -14.49
N SER A 348 23.32 61.57 -13.26
CA SER A 348 23.86 62.71 -12.52
C SER A 348 25.02 63.36 -13.27
N SER A 349 25.98 62.58 -13.79
CA SER A 349 27.10 63.11 -14.59
C SER A 349 26.64 63.79 -15.88
N LEU A 350 25.64 63.22 -16.58
CA LEU A 350 25.03 63.84 -17.76
C LEU A 350 24.37 65.17 -17.41
N SER A 351 23.63 65.24 -16.30
CA SER A 351 23.02 66.47 -15.82
C SER A 351 24.07 67.56 -15.59
N SER A 352 25.17 67.24 -14.87
CA SER A 352 26.26 68.21 -14.65
C SER A 352 26.93 68.68 -15.95
N SER A 353 27.06 67.77 -16.93
CA SER A 353 27.61 68.12 -18.25
C SER A 353 26.69 69.08 -19.00
N LEU A 354 25.37 68.87 -18.93
CA LEU A 354 24.36 69.73 -19.53
C LEU A 354 24.35 71.13 -18.89
N ASP A 355 24.47 71.20 -17.56
CA ASP A 355 24.56 72.47 -16.83
C ASP A 355 25.79 73.28 -17.26
N SER A 356 26.95 72.61 -17.38
CA SER A 356 28.20 73.21 -17.86
C SER A 356 28.08 73.75 -19.29
N LEU A 357 27.47 72.97 -20.19
CA LEU A 357 27.22 73.39 -21.57
C LEU A 357 26.29 74.61 -21.61
N THR A 358 25.21 74.59 -20.82
CA THR A 358 24.26 75.70 -20.71
C THR A 358 24.98 76.98 -20.24
N GLY A 359 25.86 76.87 -19.25
CA GLY A 359 26.70 77.99 -18.79
C GLY A 359 27.62 78.52 -19.88
N THR A 360 28.26 77.63 -20.66
CA THR A 360 29.14 78.01 -21.78
C THR A 360 28.36 78.75 -22.88
N VAL A 361 27.19 78.23 -23.27
CA VAL A 361 26.31 78.87 -24.26
C VAL A 361 25.89 80.26 -23.79
N ASN A 362 25.49 80.41 -22.52
CA ASN A 362 25.14 81.71 -21.95
C ASN A 362 26.31 82.71 -22.02
N ALA A 363 27.53 82.28 -21.69
CA ALA A 363 28.72 83.13 -21.77
C ALA A 363 29.02 83.57 -23.21
N LEU A 364 28.94 82.65 -24.17
CA LEU A 364 29.13 82.94 -25.59
C LEU A 364 28.09 83.95 -26.11
N MET A 365 26.84 83.79 -25.68
CA MET A 365 25.74 84.67 -26.05
C MET A 365 25.97 86.10 -25.54
N VAL A 366 26.43 86.26 -24.29
CA VAL A 366 26.83 87.57 -23.73
C VAL A 366 27.98 88.18 -24.53
N LEU A 367 29.01 87.40 -24.85
CA LEU A 367 30.14 87.84 -25.69
C LEU A 367 29.67 88.37 -27.04
N SER A 368 28.77 87.64 -27.73
CA SER A 368 28.24 88.07 -29.02
C SER A 368 27.44 89.38 -28.94
N ILE A 369 26.70 89.59 -27.85
CA ILE A 369 25.99 90.85 -27.59
C ILE A 369 26.99 92.00 -27.38
N VAL A 370 28.04 91.76 -26.59
CA VAL A 370 29.11 92.74 -26.36
C VAL A 370 29.83 93.10 -27.66
N GLU A 371 30.18 92.12 -28.49
CA GLU A 371 30.76 92.36 -29.82
C GLU A 371 29.83 93.20 -30.70
N ALA A 372 28.54 92.86 -30.75
CA ALA A 372 27.56 93.65 -31.51
C ALA A 372 27.49 95.11 -31.03
N ILE A 373 27.50 95.34 -29.70
CA ILE A 373 27.53 96.69 -29.11
C ILE A 373 28.81 97.43 -29.52
N LEU A 374 29.97 96.77 -29.46
CA LEU A 374 31.25 97.36 -29.85
C LEU A 374 31.30 97.72 -31.34
N ILE A 375 30.76 96.87 -32.22
CA ILE A 375 30.65 97.14 -33.66
C ILE A 375 29.77 98.38 -33.89
N ILE A 376 28.62 98.46 -33.22
CA ILE A 376 27.72 99.62 -33.30
C ILE A 376 28.43 100.89 -32.82
N ALA A 377 29.13 100.83 -31.68
CA ALA A 377 29.88 101.96 -31.15
C ALA A 377 31.01 102.42 -32.09
N ALA A 378 31.74 101.49 -32.70
CA ALA A 378 32.77 101.78 -33.69
C ALA A 378 32.19 102.43 -34.96
N LEU A 379 31.07 101.93 -35.47
CA LEU A 379 30.36 102.53 -36.59
C LEU A 379 29.86 103.95 -36.27
N ALA A 380 29.32 104.18 -35.07
CA ALA A 380 28.93 105.50 -34.60
C ALA A 380 30.12 106.47 -34.53
N LEU A 381 31.28 106.00 -34.06
CA LEU A 381 32.55 106.75 -34.04
C LEU A 381 33.06 107.09 -35.45
N ILE A 382 32.91 106.17 -36.42
CA ILE A 382 33.24 106.42 -37.82
C ILE A 382 32.32 107.49 -38.41
N LEU A 383 31.02 107.46 -38.10
CA LEU A 383 30.04 108.47 -38.54
C LEU A 383 30.24 109.85 -37.86
N LEU A 384 30.84 109.87 -36.67
CA LEU A 384 31.22 111.10 -35.95
C LEU A 384 32.56 111.71 -36.42
N ARG A 385 33.36 111.01 -37.23
CA ARG A 385 34.54 111.61 -37.89
C ARG A 385 34.09 112.55 -39.00
N LYS A 386 34.15 113.86 -38.74
CA LYS A 386 34.06 114.90 -39.78
C LYS A 386 35.11 114.64 -40.88
N PRO A 387 34.74 114.79 -42.17
CA PRO A 387 35.69 114.62 -43.26
C PRO A 387 36.82 115.65 -43.12
N LYS A 388 38.07 115.15 -43.14
CA LYS A 388 39.27 115.97 -43.23
C LYS A 388 39.28 116.60 -44.61
N ALA A 389 39.25 117.94 -44.67
CA ALA A 389 39.15 118.72 -45.90
C ALA A 389 40.17 118.28 -46.96
N ALA A 390 39.66 117.99 -48.16
CA ALA A 390 40.48 117.89 -49.36
C ALA A 390 40.95 119.30 -49.74
N GLY A 391 42.26 119.51 -49.70
CA GLY A 391 42.88 120.72 -50.22
C GLY A 391 42.81 120.74 -51.74
N THR A 392 42.32 121.85 -52.29
CA THR A 392 42.58 122.27 -53.67
C THR A 392 43.47 123.49 -53.62
N SER A 393 44.73 123.31 -53.99
CA SER A 393 45.54 124.37 -54.57
C SER A 393 45.15 124.50 -56.04
N GLU A 394 44.77 125.70 -56.50
CA GLU A 394 45.51 126.39 -57.55
C GLU A 394 45.00 127.81 -57.81
N ALA A 395 45.97 128.67 -58.06
CA ALA A 395 45.94 130.12 -58.26
C ALA A 395 45.15 130.58 -59.50
N LYS A 396 44.58 131.80 -59.42
CA LYS A 396 44.79 132.89 -60.39
C LYS A 396 44.11 134.20 -59.95
N ALA A 397 44.89 135.28 -60.09
CA ALA A 397 44.59 136.73 -60.07
C ALA A 397 44.15 137.37 -58.75
#